data_AF-A0A6J8B7M9-F1
#
_entry.id   AF-A0A6J8B7M9-F1
#
_cell.length_a   1.000
_cell.length_b   1.000
_cell.length_c   1.000
_cell.angle_alpha   90.00
_cell.angle_beta   90.00
_cell.angle_gamma   90.00
#
_symmetry.space_group_name_H-M   'P 1'
#
loop_
_entity.id
_entity.type
_entity.pdbx_description
1 polymer ?
#
loop_
_entity_poly.entity_id
_entity_poly.type
_entity_poly.pdbx_seq_one_letter_code
_entity_poly.pdbx_strand_id
1 'polypeptide(L)'
;MFFIEEKLITEREVSNAEEVLQHIQWTSKMLNAGNKTDNTSMQETVNDSNPSSDDNSDDDQLNNVTLEEEFIDWCQEVPYMSPYSTAQQHMYQAFKVWSYITPKRNVQALLNRQSITAWVNRAWKKYEASTINSYLGSLVRLTTFLKDTGRITGEEESMEDRLQEHIKLIRMSLKKKIRVRRTVVESDEIQTMIIPEDIAAFLSSTPSNRCRELALKPPMKVVASDFYDVRDFIIMRILQTNAQRPMAIRGMTHRNISMAKRIDDGGALVTVASHKTAETGPVIISPNGEVYSMLKNFIAMLKRIPNFQHQDNQSIFVSYPKRDGSVVPMTSSHMNKAIQRLWNEGPSEKAISATRLRKATSTHVRAAVPESREVLARHMTHAAATADRYYALYDREQLAMPISSLISSVMENPNSKDIQHSIHWPKSGLPTPKPKDAIECGADKEGKNEEISDDQISKVDNIDNDVSDTTEDYDVENYFPPLSPLNECNLILSDSEELPEKQIKKHKRRSFTESESETLIAICQQNLKKGKVFRSDIKEIVEKDPRGQKLIANLKARNSGNDTDIWKIIVDRIHAERRRRLRINKS
;
A
#
# COMPACT_ATOMS: atom_id res chain seq x y z
N MET A 1 22.35 29.49 10.98
CA MET A 1 21.77 28.14 10.80
C MET A 1 20.28 28.17 10.50
N PHE A 2 19.44 28.87 11.28
CA PHE A 2 17.99 28.95 11.04
C PHE A 2 17.54 29.45 9.65
N PHE A 3 18.24 30.41 9.05
CA PHE A 3 17.90 30.92 7.70
C PHE A 3 18.15 29.92 6.55
N ILE A 4 19.02 28.92 6.75
CA ILE A 4 19.33 27.92 5.72
C ILE A 4 18.25 26.82 5.71
N GLU A 5 17.71 26.46 6.87
CA GLU A 5 16.63 25.48 6.98
C GLU A 5 15.31 26.00 6.42
N GLU A 6 15.01 27.28 6.62
CA GLU A 6 13.76 27.89 6.13
C GLU A 6 13.71 27.94 4.60
N LYS A 7 14.83 28.29 3.95
CA LYS A 7 14.99 28.27 2.49
C LYS A 7 14.88 26.86 1.90
N LEU A 8 15.46 25.86 2.59
CA LEU A 8 15.37 24.45 2.19
C LEU A 8 13.96 23.88 2.33
N ILE A 9 13.17 24.35 3.31
CA ILE A 9 11.76 23.97 3.46
C ILE A 9 10.92 24.61 2.36
N THR A 10 11.18 25.88 1.99
CA THR A 10 10.43 26.56 0.93
C THR A 10 10.69 25.95 -0.45
N GLU A 11 11.94 25.65 -0.78
CA GLU A 11 12.32 24.97 -2.03
C GLU A 11 11.71 23.56 -2.12
N ARG A 12 11.57 22.88 -0.97
CA ARG A 12 10.94 21.55 -0.86
C ARG A 12 9.43 21.58 -1.08
N GLU A 13 8.74 22.63 -0.63
CA GLU A 13 7.29 22.78 -0.82
C GLU A 13 6.94 23.19 -2.27
N VAL A 14 7.73 24.08 -2.87
CA VAL A 14 7.56 24.49 -4.28
C VAL A 14 7.81 23.31 -5.23
N SER A 15 8.91 22.56 -5.02
CA SER A 15 9.22 21.37 -5.83
C SER A 15 8.13 20.28 -5.73
N ASN A 16 7.56 20.08 -4.54
CA ASN A 16 6.45 19.13 -4.37
C ASN A 16 5.16 19.62 -5.05
N ALA A 17 4.90 20.94 -5.08
CA ALA A 17 3.72 21.50 -5.75
C ALA A 17 3.81 21.40 -7.28
N GLU A 18 5.00 21.64 -7.85
CA GLU A 18 5.27 21.44 -9.28
C GLU A 18 5.19 19.95 -9.66
N GLU A 19 5.73 19.04 -8.85
CA GLU A 19 5.60 17.59 -9.06
C GLU A 19 4.12 17.14 -9.06
N VAL A 20 3.31 17.70 -8.16
CA VAL A 20 1.85 17.40 -8.09
C VAL A 20 1.11 18.00 -9.28
N LEU A 21 1.47 19.21 -9.73
CA LEU A 21 0.88 19.84 -10.91
C LEU A 21 1.22 19.08 -12.20
N GLN A 22 2.47 18.65 -12.37
CA GLN A 22 2.87 17.81 -13.49
C GLN A 22 2.13 16.46 -13.48
N HIS A 23 1.96 15.85 -12.30
CA HIS A 23 1.18 14.63 -12.16
C HIS A 23 -0.30 14.84 -12.49
N ILE A 24 -0.90 15.95 -12.04
CA ILE A 24 -2.31 16.30 -12.34
C ILE A 24 -2.49 16.56 -13.85
N GLN A 25 -1.63 17.39 -14.45
CA GLN A 25 -1.67 17.67 -15.89
C GLN A 25 -1.49 16.40 -16.73
N TRP A 26 -0.62 15.49 -16.30
CA TRP A 26 -0.44 14.17 -16.90
C TRP A 26 -1.68 13.28 -16.74
N THR A 27 -2.29 13.19 -15.55
CA THR A 27 -3.54 12.42 -15.36
C THR A 27 -4.70 12.96 -16.19
N SER A 28 -4.78 14.27 -16.39
CA SER A 28 -5.79 14.90 -17.26
C SER A 28 -5.57 14.60 -18.74
N LYS A 29 -4.32 14.57 -19.21
CA LYS A 29 -4.00 14.13 -20.59
C LYS A 29 -4.36 12.64 -20.81
N MET A 30 -4.12 11.79 -19.81
CA MET A 30 -4.43 10.36 -19.85
C MET A 30 -5.93 10.05 -19.93
N LEU A 31 -6.77 10.79 -19.20
CA LEU A 31 -8.24 10.66 -19.28
C LEU A 31 -8.79 11.02 -20.68
N ASN A 32 -8.10 11.89 -21.41
CA ASN A 32 -8.51 12.31 -22.75
C ASN A 32 -7.99 11.37 -23.86
N ALA A 33 -6.87 10.68 -23.65
CA ALA A 33 -6.30 9.73 -24.61
C ALA A 33 -7.02 8.37 -24.62
N GLY A 34 -7.50 7.89 -23.46
CA GLY A 34 -8.19 6.59 -23.34
C GLY A 34 -9.57 6.50 -23.98
N ASN A 35 -10.13 7.60 -24.50
CA ASN A 35 -11.44 7.61 -25.17
C ASN A 35 -11.36 7.48 -26.70
N LYS A 36 -10.17 7.28 -27.28
CA LYS A 36 -9.96 7.27 -28.74
C LYS A 36 -9.76 5.89 -29.38
N THR A 37 -9.66 4.82 -28.61
CA THR A 37 -9.47 3.47 -29.13
C THR A 37 -10.53 2.55 -28.55
N ASP A 38 -11.68 2.48 -29.22
CA ASP A 38 -12.55 1.30 -29.33
C ASP A 38 -13.84 1.72 -30.05
N ASN A 39 -13.79 1.73 -31.39
CA ASN A 39 -14.95 1.54 -32.27
C ASN A 39 -14.50 1.50 -33.74
N THR A 40 -14.04 0.33 -34.20
CA THR A 40 -14.17 -0.05 -35.61
C THR A 40 -14.48 -1.54 -35.70
N SER A 41 -15.77 -1.84 -35.83
CA SER A 41 -16.29 -3.16 -36.18
C SER A 41 -16.11 -3.42 -37.67
N MET A 42 -15.61 -4.61 -38.01
CA MET A 42 -15.58 -5.15 -39.36
C MET A 42 -17.00 -5.29 -39.94
N GLN A 43 -17.21 -4.85 -41.18
CA GLN A 43 -18.15 -5.45 -42.11
C GLN A 43 -17.54 -5.45 -43.53
N GLU A 44 -17.40 -6.65 -44.08
CA GLU A 44 -17.09 -6.91 -45.49
C GLU A 44 -18.35 -6.67 -46.34
N THR A 45 -18.20 -6.01 -47.50
CA THR A 45 -18.93 -6.37 -48.73
C THR A 45 -18.15 -5.89 -49.96
N VAL A 46 -18.16 -6.75 -50.97
CA VAL A 46 -17.48 -6.72 -52.28
C VAL A 46 -18.27 -5.89 -53.30
N ASN A 47 -17.61 -5.06 -54.14
CA ASN A 47 -17.78 -5.05 -55.62
C ASN A 47 -16.93 -3.97 -56.34
N ASP A 48 -16.40 -4.39 -57.50
CA ASP A 48 -15.52 -3.74 -58.47
C ASP A 48 -16.09 -2.51 -59.21
N SER A 49 -15.23 -1.54 -59.56
CA SER A 49 -14.80 -1.21 -60.95
C SER A 49 -14.42 0.27 -61.19
N ASN A 50 -13.12 0.47 -61.49
CA ASN A 50 -12.51 1.42 -62.46
C ASN A 50 -12.42 2.95 -62.18
N PRO A 51 -11.45 3.65 -62.84
CA PRO A 51 -10.57 4.59 -62.15
C PRO A 51 -10.65 6.02 -62.68
N SER A 52 -10.35 6.99 -61.83
CA SER A 52 -9.95 8.32 -62.28
C SER A 52 -8.97 8.93 -61.29
N SER A 53 -7.81 9.29 -61.85
CA SER A 53 -6.84 10.25 -61.38
C SER A 53 -7.40 11.33 -60.47
N ASP A 54 -6.75 11.56 -59.33
CA ASP A 54 -6.18 12.87 -59.03
C ASP A 54 -5.18 12.78 -57.88
N ASP A 55 -4.04 13.43 -58.10
CA ASP A 55 -3.00 13.73 -57.14
C ASP A 55 -3.59 14.29 -55.84
N ASN A 56 -3.23 13.69 -54.71
CA ASN A 56 -2.91 14.44 -53.50
C ASN A 56 -2.00 13.59 -52.60
N SER A 57 -0.75 14.00 -52.58
CA SER A 57 0.24 13.68 -51.57
C SER A 57 -0.26 14.10 -50.19
N ASP A 58 -0.68 13.14 -49.37
CA ASP A 58 -0.95 13.32 -47.94
C ASP A 58 -0.60 12.03 -47.16
N ASP A 59 0.49 11.38 -47.55
CA ASP A 59 0.99 10.15 -46.93
C ASP A 59 2.30 10.48 -46.19
N ASP A 60 2.20 11.29 -45.12
CA ASP A 60 3.33 11.59 -44.23
C ASP A 60 2.89 11.94 -42.79
N GLN A 61 1.82 11.28 -42.30
CA GLN A 61 1.53 11.19 -40.85
C GLN A 61 2.03 9.87 -40.26
N LEU A 62 3.22 9.42 -40.67
CA LEU A 62 3.89 8.27 -40.05
C LEU A 62 4.29 8.61 -38.60
N ASN A 63 3.46 8.13 -37.67
CA ASN A 63 3.72 7.81 -36.27
C ASN A 63 5.05 8.33 -35.67
N ASN A 64 5.04 9.54 -35.12
CA ASN A 64 6.08 10.00 -34.19
C ASN A 64 5.86 9.33 -32.81
N VAL A 65 6.15 8.03 -32.73
CA VAL A 65 6.12 7.29 -31.44
C VAL A 65 7.24 7.82 -30.55
N THR A 66 6.90 8.17 -29.32
CA THR A 66 7.90 8.65 -28.35
C THR A 66 8.76 7.50 -27.83
N LEU A 67 10.01 7.78 -27.42
CA LEU A 67 10.88 6.77 -26.78
C LEU A 67 10.21 6.14 -25.54
N GLU A 68 9.41 6.91 -24.81
CA GLU A 68 8.59 6.43 -23.70
C GLU A 68 7.55 5.39 -24.14
N GLU A 69 6.86 5.61 -25.26
CA GLU A 69 5.88 4.68 -25.82
C GLU A 69 6.57 3.42 -26.35
N GLU A 70 7.67 3.56 -27.09
CA GLU A 70 8.49 2.43 -27.55
C GLU A 70 8.97 1.57 -26.37
N PHE A 71 9.38 2.19 -25.26
CA PHE A 71 9.81 1.46 -24.07
C PHE A 71 8.64 0.74 -23.37
N ILE A 72 7.44 1.32 -23.39
CA ILE A 72 6.24 0.68 -22.86
C ILE A 72 5.90 -0.54 -23.71
N ASP A 73 5.85 -0.37 -25.03
CA ASP A 73 5.54 -1.44 -25.99
C ASP A 73 6.56 -2.57 -25.87
N TRP A 74 7.86 -2.24 -25.85
CA TRP A 74 8.92 -3.21 -25.62
C TRP A 74 8.73 -3.99 -24.32
N CYS A 75 8.40 -3.31 -23.20
CA CYS A 75 8.13 -3.98 -21.92
C CYS A 75 6.95 -4.95 -21.97
N GLN A 76 6.02 -4.77 -22.92
CA GLN A 76 4.88 -5.64 -23.14
C GLN A 76 5.19 -6.79 -24.11
N GLU A 77 6.19 -6.64 -24.97
CA GLU A 77 6.58 -7.64 -25.99
C GLU A 77 7.64 -8.63 -25.51
N VAL A 78 8.57 -8.23 -24.61
CA VAL A 78 9.59 -9.15 -24.09
C VAL A 78 8.99 -10.38 -23.39
N PRO A 79 9.67 -11.54 -23.42
CA PRO A 79 9.28 -12.70 -22.61
C PRO A 79 9.13 -12.21 -21.16
N TYR A 80 8.04 -12.59 -20.50
CA TYR A 80 7.51 -11.96 -19.27
C TYR A 80 6.68 -10.66 -19.47
N MET A 81 5.92 -10.57 -20.57
CA MET A 81 4.97 -9.51 -20.92
C MET A 81 4.42 -8.78 -19.68
N SER A 82 4.95 -7.58 -19.43
CA SER A 82 4.48 -6.81 -18.29
C SER A 82 3.06 -6.30 -18.59
N PRO A 83 2.10 -6.40 -17.65
CA PRO A 83 0.83 -5.71 -17.81
C PRO A 83 1.09 -4.23 -18.07
N TYR A 84 0.28 -3.58 -18.93
CA TYR A 84 0.47 -2.17 -19.31
C TYR A 84 0.76 -1.24 -18.12
N SER A 85 0.00 -1.37 -17.02
CA SER A 85 0.24 -0.60 -15.79
C SER A 85 1.63 -0.78 -15.16
N THR A 86 2.22 -1.96 -15.30
CA THR A 86 3.59 -2.27 -14.83
C THR A 86 4.63 -1.72 -15.81
N ALA A 87 4.40 -1.81 -17.12
CA ALA A 87 5.24 -1.18 -18.13
C ALA A 87 5.29 0.35 -17.95
N GLN A 88 4.13 0.98 -17.76
CA GLN A 88 4.03 2.41 -17.43
C GLN A 88 4.78 2.79 -16.15
N GLN A 89 4.72 1.94 -15.12
CA GLN A 89 5.47 2.15 -13.89
C GLN A 89 6.98 2.10 -14.15
N HIS A 90 7.46 1.11 -14.92
CA HIS A 90 8.86 1.02 -15.30
C HIS A 90 9.31 2.25 -16.08
N MET A 91 8.53 2.68 -17.07
CA MET A 91 8.77 3.92 -17.82
C MET A 91 8.90 5.11 -16.88
N TYR A 92 7.87 5.40 -16.06
CA TYR A 92 7.89 6.55 -15.17
C TYR A 92 9.12 6.55 -14.24
N GLN A 93 9.43 5.39 -13.65
CA GLN A 93 10.54 5.28 -12.71
C GLN A 93 11.89 5.47 -13.40
N ALA A 94 12.14 4.77 -14.51
CA ALA A 94 13.42 4.82 -15.21
C ALA A 94 13.69 6.23 -15.78
N PHE A 95 12.70 6.81 -16.46
CA PHE A 95 12.83 8.16 -17.04
C PHE A 95 12.93 9.25 -15.98
N LYS A 96 12.35 9.05 -14.79
CA LYS A 96 12.56 9.96 -13.64
C LYS A 96 14.00 9.92 -13.14
N VAL A 97 14.63 8.74 -13.10
CA VAL A 97 16.07 8.63 -12.78
C VAL A 97 16.91 9.28 -13.87
N TRP A 98 16.62 8.98 -15.14
CA TRP A 98 17.39 9.52 -16.27
C TRP A 98 17.34 11.04 -16.34
N SER A 99 16.15 11.62 -16.22
CA SER A 99 15.94 13.07 -16.25
C SER A 99 16.62 13.78 -15.07
N TYR A 100 16.79 13.09 -13.95
CA TYR A 100 17.56 13.62 -12.82
C TYR A 100 19.06 13.65 -13.12
N ILE A 101 19.60 12.59 -13.73
CA ILE A 101 21.03 12.48 -14.05
C ILE A 101 21.40 13.53 -15.09
N THR A 102 20.58 13.67 -16.12
CA THR A 102 20.79 14.63 -17.20
C THR A 102 19.45 15.11 -17.75
N PRO A 103 19.15 16.42 -17.69
CA PRO A 103 17.92 16.96 -18.26
C PRO A 103 17.77 16.67 -19.76
N LYS A 104 18.91 16.51 -20.46
CA LYS A 104 18.95 16.20 -21.90
C LYS A 104 18.81 14.71 -22.21
N ARG A 105 18.65 13.85 -21.20
CA ARG A 105 18.57 12.39 -21.36
C ARG A 105 19.69 11.82 -22.25
N ASN A 106 20.92 12.26 -21.98
CA ASN A 106 22.10 11.71 -22.62
C ASN A 106 22.36 10.27 -22.13
N VAL A 107 22.57 9.33 -23.06
CA VAL A 107 22.79 7.90 -22.80
C VAL A 107 24.10 7.68 -22.04
N GLN A 108 25.21 8.27 -22.50
CA GLN A 108 26.51 8.14 -21.85
C GLN A 108 26.51 8.57 -20.38
N ALA A 109 25.78 9.64 -20.05
CA ALA A 109 25.60 10.09 -18.68
C ALA A 109 24.77 9.11 -17.83
N LEU A 110 23.80 8.43 -18.42
CA LEU A 110 23.01 7.35 -17.78
C LEU A 110 23.88 6.15 -17.45
N LEU A 111 24.78 5.77 -18.37
CA LEU A 111 25.69 4.64 -18.24
C LEU A 111 26.84 4.88 -17.24
N ASN A 112 27.00 6.13 -16.77
CA ASN A 112 28.02 6.46 -15.77
C ASN A 112 27.61 6.01 -14.35
N ARG A 113 28.38 5.06 -13.79
CA ARG A 113 28.22 4.54 -12.42
C ARG A 113 28.21 5.63 -11.33
N GLN A 114 28.98 6.70 -11.50
CA GLN A 114 29.06 7.80 -10.53
C GLN A 114 27.75 8.59 -10.50
N SER A 115 27.12 8.81 -11.65
CA SER A 115 25.80 9.45 -11.76
C SER A 115 24.73 8.66 -10.99
N ILE A 116 24.73 7.33 -11.15
CA ILE A 116 23.79 6.45 -10.44
C ILE A 116 24.04 6.47 -8.93
N THR A 117 25.30 6.43 -8.52
CA THR A 117 25.68 6.50 -7.10
C THR A 117 25.25 7.83 -6.48
N ALA A 118 25.45 8.94 -7.18
CA ALA A 118 25.01 10.26 -6.75
C ALA A 118 23.48 10.35 -6.64
N TRP A 119 22.75 9.79 -7.61
CA TRP A 119 21.29 9.71 -7.55
C TRP A 119 20.83 8.87 -6.34
N VAL A 120 21.40 7.68 -6.12
CA VAL A 120 21.06 6.82 -4.97
C VAL A 120 21.29 7.55 -3.64
N ASN A 121 22.44 8.21 -3.46
CA ASN A 121 22.76 8.96 -2.25
C ASN A 121 21.76 10.08 -1.95
N ARG A 122 21.21 10.73 -2.99
CA ARG A 122 20.15 11.72 -2.80
C ARG A 122 18.79 11.07 -2.59
N ALA A 123 18.50 10.00 -3.33
CA ALA A 123 17.25 9.24 -3.24
C ALA A 123 17.03 8.71 -1.81
N TRP A 124 18.10 8.31 -1.11
CA TRP A 124 18.06 7.92 0.30
C TRP A 124 17.46 8.97 1.24
N LYS A 125 17.53 10.26 0.89
CA LYS A 125 16.96 11.35 1.70
C LYS A 125 15.45 11.50 1.50
N LYS A 126 14.90 10.98 0.39
CA LYS A 126 13.49 11.15 -0.02
C LYS A 126 12.69 9.86 0.00
N TYR A 127 13.32 8.72 -0.26
CA TYR A 127 12.64 7.46 -0.56
C TYR A 127 13.10 6.32 0.35
N GLU A 128 12.21 5.37 0.57
CA GLU A 128 12.54 4.11 1.23
C GLU A 128 13.39 3.20 0.34
N ALA A 129 14.15 2.31 0.97
CA ALA A 129 15.02 1.36 0.29
C ALA A 129 14.29 0.51 -0.77
N SER A 130 13.04 0.11 -0.49
CA SER A 130 12.18 -0.64 -1.42
C SER A 130 11.87 0.15 -2.69
N THR A 131 11.56 1.43 -2.54
CA THR A 131 11.31 2.35 -3.66
C THR A 131 12.57 2.54 -4.49
N ILE A 132 13.72 2.81 -3.85
CA ILE A 132 14.99 2.95 -4.57
C ILE A 132 15.32 1.67 -5.35
N ASN A 133 15.16 0.51 -4.73
CA ASN A 133 15.36 -0.79 -5.38
C ASN A 133 14.43 -1.01 -6.59
N SER A 134 13.17 -0.54 -6.51
CA SER A 134 12.23 -0.58 -7.64
C SER A 134 12.71 0.29 -8.80
N TYR A 135 13.14 1.52 -8.50
CA TYR A 135 13.63 2.47 -9.52
C TYR A 135 14.87 1.93 -10.23
N LEU A 136 15.81 1.35 -9.47
CA LEU A 136 16.98 0.70 -10.04
C LEU A 136 16.62 -0.53 -10.89
N GLY A 137 15.61 -1.30 -10.50
CA GLY A 137 15.09 -2.39 -11.33
C GLY A 137 14.50 -1.92 -12.66
N SER A 138 13.75 -0.81 -12.64
CA SER A 138 13.22 -0.16 -13.85
C SER A 138 14.33 0.40 -14.73
N LEU A 139 15.40 0.93 -14.12
CA LEU A 139 16.56 1.43 -14.84
C LEU A 139 17.30 0.32 -15.58
N VAL A 140 17.50 -0.84 -14.96
CA VAL A 140 18.09 -2.01 -15.65
C VAL A 140 17.27 -2.38 -16.88
N ARG A 141 15.93 -2.44 -16.76
CA ARG A 141 15.06 -2.70 -17.93
C ARG A 141 15.25 -1.67 -19.04
N LEU A 142 15.37 -0.38 -18.69
CA LEU A 142 15.59 0.68 -19.65
C LEU A 142 16.94 0.53 -20.37
N THR A 143 18.03 0.21 -19.66
CA THR A 143 19.34 0.04 -20.30
C THR A 143 19.38 -1.21 -21.18
N THR A 144 18.70 -2.30 -20.78
CA THR A 144 18.49 -3.47 -21.64
C THR A 144 17.71 -3.10 -22.90
N PHE A 145 16.60 -2.37 -22.80
CA PHE A 145 15.85 -1.89 -23.97
C PHE A 145 16.72 -1.07 -24.93
N LEU A 146 17.52 -0.15 -24.40
CA LEU A 146 18.40 0.67 -25.23
C LEU A 146 19.47 -0.18 -25.95
N LYS A 147 19.96 -1.24 -25.31
CA LYS A 147 20.88 -2.23 -25.91
C LYS A 147 20.17 -3.07 -26.99
N ASP A 148 19.03 -3.68 -26.66
CA ASP A 148 18.27 -4.56 -27.56
C ASP A 148 17.79 -3.85 -28.83
N THR A 149 17.53 -2.55 -28.73
CA THR A 149 17.12 -1.74 -29.88
C THR A 149 18.27 -1.06 -30.63
N GLY A 150 19.53 -1.39 -30.30
CA GLY A 150 20.72 -0.86 -30.98
C GLY A 150 21.00 0.62 -30.72
N ARG A 151 20.39 1.21 -29.69
CA ARG A 151 20.62 2.61 -29.27
C ARG A 151 21.88 2.77 -28.39
N ILE A 152 22.45 1.66 -27.95
CA ILE A 152 23.73 1.54 -27.24
C ILE A 152 24.55 0.56 -28.07
N THR A 153 25.77 0.94 -28.46
CA THR A 153 26.66 0.08 -29.26
C THR A 153 28.12 0.18 -28.82
N GLY A 154 28.90 -0.88 -29.07
CA GLY A 154 30.35 -0.87 -28.88
C GLY A 154 30.79 -0.58 -27.45
N GLU A 155 31.50 0.53 -27.22
CA GLU A 155 31.98 0.90 -25.86
C GLU A 155 30.83 1.12 -24.87
N GLU A 156 29.70 1.64 -25.35
CA GLU A 156 28.53 1.89 -24.52
C GLU A 156 27.93 0.58 -23.99
N GLU A 157 27.98 -0.52 -24.76
CA GLU A 157 27.53 -1.84 -24.27
C GLU A 157 28.40 -2.34 -23.12
N SER A 158 29.73 -2.16 -23.21
CA SER A 158 30.64 -2.49 -22.12
C SER A 158 30.40 -1.61 -20.88
N MET A 159 29.99 -0.35 -21.06
CA MET A 159 29.57 0.51 -19.96
C MET A 159 28.24 0.06 -19.34
N GLU A 160 27.32 -0.43 -20.17
CA GLU A 160 26.03 -0.98 -19.76
C GLU A 160 26.18 -2.23 -18.88
N ASP A 161 26.97 -3.22 -19.31
CA ASP A 161 27.23 -4.43 -18.54
C ASP A 161 27.86 -4.10 -17.18
N ARG A 162 28.82 -3.17 -17.20
CA ARG A 162 29.46 -2.63 -15.99
C ARG A 162 28.47 -1.89 -15.09
N LEU A 163 27.51 -1.17 -15.65
CA LEU A 163 26.49 -0.48 -14.89
C LEU A 163 25.51 -1.48 -14.26
N GLN A 164 25.07 -2.50 -14.99
CA GLN A 164 24.17 -3.52 -14.47
C GLN A 164 24.77 -4.23 -13.24
N GLU A 165 26.05 -4.62 -13.29
CA GLU A 165 26.71 -5.24 -12.14
C GLU A 165 26.80 -4.28 -10.95
N HIS A 166 27.09 -2.99 -11.20
CA HIS A 166 27.08 -1.97 -10.15
C HIS A 166 25.70 -1.80 -9.51
N ILE A 167 24.64 -1.75 -10.33
CA ILE A 167 23.26 -1.69 -9.86
C ILE A 167 22.92 -2.95 -9.04
N LYS A 168 23.34 -4.14 -9.48
CA LYS A 168 23.12 -5.41 -8.78
C LYS A 168 23.70 -5.36 -7.37
N LEU A 169 24.96 -4.92 -7.21
CA LEU A 169 25.61 -4.76 -5.90
C LEU A 169 24.84 -3.78 -4.99
N ILE A 170 24.42 -2.62 -5.52
CA ILE A 170 23.60 -1.66 -4.77
C ILE A 170 22.28 -2.30 -4.32
N ARG A 171 21.60 -3.01 -5.23
CA ARG A 171 20.33 -3.69 -4.96
C ARG A 171 20.48 -4.79 -3.91
N MET A 172 21.60 -5.52 -3.86
CA MET A 172 21.88 -6.48 -2.80
C MET A 172 21.98 -5.81 -1.42
N SER A 173 22.69 -4.68 -1.33
CA SER A 173 22.75 -3.88 -0.10
C SER A 173 21.38 -3.34 0.32
N LEU A 174 20.58 -2.85 -0.65
CA LEU A 174 19.20 -2.41 -0.42
C LEU A 174 18.31 -3.56 0.08
N LYS A 175 18.41 -4.76 -0.49
CA LYS A 175 17.67 -5.95 -0.06
C LYS A 175 17.97 -6.28 1.40
N LYS A 176 19.23 -6.19 1.86
CA LYS A 176 19.60 -6.37 3.28
C LYS A 176 18.86 -5.36 4.17
N LYS A 177 18.89 -4.07 3.82
CA LYS A 177 18.18 -3.01 4.56
C LYS A 177 16.65 -3.20 4.57
N ILE A 178 16.07 -3.60 3.45
CA ILE A 178 14.63 -3.92 3.34
C ILE A 178 14.26 -5.06 4.30
N ARG A 179 15.08 -6.11 4.37
CA ARG A 179 14.86 -7.24 5.30
C ARG A 179 14.89 -6.79 6.75
N VAL A 180 15.90 -6.03 7.17
CA VAL A 180 16.01 -5.51 8.55
C VAL A 180 14.81 -4.66 8.92
N ARG A 181 14.48 -3.66 8.09
CA ARG A 181 13.32 -2.79 8.32
C ARG A 181 12.03 -3.60 8.42
N ARG A 182 11.87 -4.59 7.57
CA ARG A 182 10.68 -5.45 7.58
C ARG A 182 10.51 -6.15 8.93
N THR A 183 11.58 -6.67 9.52
CA THR A 183 11.52 -7.31 10.84
C THR A 183 11.11 -6.32 11.93
N VAL A 184 11.61 -5.07 11.88
CA VAL A 184 11.18 -4.01 12.82
C VAL A 184 9.68 -3.69 12.64
N VAL A 185 9.23 -3.49 11.40
CA VAL A 185 7.82 -3.23 11.09
C VAL A 185 6.92 -4.39 11.51
N GLU A 186 7.35 -5.63 11.32
CA GLU A 186 6.61 -6.82 11.77
C GLU A 186 6.43 -6.82 13.30
N SER A 187 7.45 -6.38 14.06
CA SER A 187 7.37 -6.22 15.52
C SER A 187 6.31 -5.17 15.92
N ASP A 188 6.34 -3.99 15.30
CA ASP A 188 5.36 -2.93 15.56
C ASP A 188 3.93 -3.36 15.17
N GLU A 189 3.82 -4.13 14.08
CA GLU A 189 2.55 -4.65 13.59
C GLU A 189 1.94 -5.70 14.52
N ILE A 190 2.75 -6.50 15.23
CA ILE A 190 2.28 -7.45 16.24
C ILE A 190 1.60 -6.69 17.40
N GLN A 191 2.27 -5.65 17.93
CA GLN A 191 1.75 -4.85 19.04
C GLN A 191 0.44 -4.13 18.70
N THR A 192 0.29 -3.71 17.44
CA THR A 192 -0.88 -2.96 16.97
C THR A 192 -1.81 -3.80 16.10
N MET A 193 -1.70 -5.13 16.18
CA MET A 193 -2.49 -6.07 15.39
C MET A 193 -3.97 -5.98 15.76
N ILE A 194 -4.83 -6.07 14.74
CA ILE A 194 -6.27 -6.17 14.93
C ILE A 194 -6.58 -7.53 15.55
N ILE A 195 -7.33 -7.57 16.65
CA ILE A 195 -7.78 -8.79 17.32
C ILE A 195 -9.27 -9.05 17.07
N PRO A 196 -9.78 -10.28 17.27
CA PRO A 196 -11.19 -10.60 17.06
C PRO A 196 -12.14 -9.69 17.84
N GLU A 197 -11.74 -9.25 19.04
CA GLU A 197 -12.50 -8.35 19.91
C GLU A 197 -12.65 -6.96 19.28
N ASP A 198 -11.63 -6.44 18.59
CA ASP A 198 -11.72 -5.16 17.88
C ASP A 198 -12.76 -5.23 16.76
N ILE A 199 -12.77 -6.35 16.03
CA ILE A 199 -13.75 -6.61 14.97
C ILE A 199 -15.15 -6.73 15.56
N ALA A 200 -15.32 -7.48 16.65
CA ALA A 200 -16.60 -7.63 17.32
C ALA A 200 -17.14 -6.29 17.81
N ALA A 201 -16.30 -5.49 18.48
CA ALA A 201 -16.64 -4.16 18.97
C ALA A 201 -17.03 -3.21 17.83
N PHE A 202 -16.28 -3.23 16.72
CA PHE A 202 -16.64 -2.48 15.52
C PHE A 202 -17.99 -2.93 14.96
N LEU A 203 -18.22 -4.24 14.81
CA LEU A 203 -19.47 -4.75 14.24
C LEU A 203 -20.70 -4.44 15.09
N SER A 204 -20.55 -4.40 16.41
CA SER A 204 -21.61 -4.00 17.36
C SER A 204 -21.80 -2.49 17.48
N SER A 205 -20.91 -1.68 16.91
CA SER A 205 -20.96 -0.23 17.05
C SER A 205 -22.14 0.41 16.32
N THR A 206 -22.57 1.60 16.77
CA THR A 206 -23.66 2.35 16.14
C THR A 206 -23.44 2.63 14.65
N PRO A 207 -22.25 3.08 14.19
CA PRO A 207 -22.01 3.30 12.76
C PRO A 207 -22.12 2.01 11.93
N SER A 208 -21.59 0.89 12.44
CA SER A 208 -21.69 -0.42 11.79
C SER A 208 -23.15 -0.87 11.66
N ASN A 209 -23.92 -0.81 12.76
CA ASN A 209 -25.32 -1.21 12.75
C ASN A 209 -26.16 -0.37 11.79
N ARG A 210 -25.92 0.95 11.73
CA ARG A 210 -26.58 1.82 10.74
C ARG A 210 -26.28 1.37 9.31
N CYS A 211 -25.01 1.11 8.98
CA CYS A 211 -24.63 0.66 7.65
C CYS A 211 -25.22 -0.71 7.32
N ARG A 212 -25.28 -1.62 8.31
CA ARG A 212 -25.89 -2.95 8.20
C ARG A 212 -27.37 -2.86 7.88
N GLU A 213 -28.11 -2.03 8.61
CA GLU A 213 -29.54 -1.79 8.39
C GLU A 213 -29.80 -1.22 7.00
N LEU A 214 -29.04 -0.20 6.58
CA LEU A 214 -29.12 0.38 5.24
C LEU A 214 -28.79 -0.64 4.15
N ALA A 215 -27.83 -1.53 4.37
CA ALA A 215 -27.46 -2.55 3.40
C ALA A 215 -28.52 -3.65 3.25
N LEU A 216 -29.21 -4.00 4.35
CA LEU A 216 -30.30 -4.98 4.34
C LEU A 216 -31.62 -4.39 3.82
N LYS A 217 -31.85 -3.09 4.03
CA LYS A 217 -33.06 -2.39 3.59
C LYS A 217 -32.68 -1.04 2.95
N PRO A 218 -32.12 -1.05 1.73
CA PRO A 218 -31.70 0.20 1.10
C PRO A 218 -32.89 1.12 0.84
N PRO A 219 -32.73 2.45 1.03
CA PRO A 219 -33.79 3.41 0.77
C PRO A 219 -34.20 3.38 -0.69
N MET A 220 -35.47 3.68 -1.00
CA MET A 220 -35.96 3.74 -2.39
C MET A 220 -35.18 4.77 -3.21
N LYS A 221 -35.03 5.98 -2.67
CA LYS A 221 -34.20 7.05 -3.22
C LYS A 221 -32.80 6.95 -2.66
N VAL A 222 -31.83 6.69 -3.53
CA VAL A 222 -30.42 6.55 -3.14
C VAL A 222 -29.76 7.92 -3.15
N VAL A 223 -29.18 8.32 -2.02
CA VAL A 223 -28.29 9.49 -1.93
C VAL A 223 -26.84 9.05 -1.79
N ALA A 224 -25.90 9.94 -2.10
CA ALA A 224 -24.47 9.62 -2.13
C ALA A 224 -23.94 9.10 -0.78
N SER A 225 -24.39 9.65 0.35
CA SER A 225 -23.96 9.20 1.69
C SER A 225 -24.31 7.74 1.93
N ASP A 226 -25.58 7.39 1.74
CA ASP A 226 -26.11 6.06 2.00
C ASP A 226 -25.47 5.04 1.06
N PHE A 227 -25.26 5.45 -0.20
CA PHE A 227 -24.54 4.63 -1.17
C PHE A 227 -23.13 4.28 -0.69
N TYR A 228 -22.36 5.27 -0.24
CA TYR A 228 -21.00 5.05 0.23
C TYR A 228 -20.96 4.22 1.52
N ASP A 229 -21.89 4.44 2.45
CA ASP A 229 -21.94 3.69 3.70
C ASP A 229 -22.26 2.21 3.47
N VAL A 230 -23.25 1.92 2.63
CA VAL A 230 -23.59 0.53 2.25
C VAL A 230 -22.42 -0.11 1.50
N ARG A 231 -21.85 0.57 0.49
CA ARG A 231 -20.75 0.04 -0.31
C ARG A 231 -19.52 -0.27 0.54
N ASP A 232 -19.10 0.68 1.36
CA ASP A 232 -17.88 0.56 2.17
C ASP A 232 -18.05 -0.52 3.25
N PHE A 233 -19.26 -0.64 3.83
CA PHE A 233 -19.59 -1.69 4.79
C PHE A 233 -19.56 -3.09 4.15
N ILE A 234 -20.14 -3.27 2.97
CA ILE A 234 -20.09 -4.56 2.25
C ILE A 234 -18.65 -4.93 1.92
N ILE A 235 -17.83 -3.99 1.43
CA ILE A 235 -16.40 -4.23 1.16
C ILE A 235 -15.68 -4.68 2.44
N MET A 236 -15.91 -3.99 3.56
CA MET A 236 -15.32 -4.34 4.86
C MET A 236 -15.72 -5.76 5.29
N ARG A 237 -17.01 -6.11 5.17
CA ARG A 237 -17.52 -7.44 5.54
C ARG A 237 -16.94 -8.55 4.67
N ILE A 238 -16.84 -8.35 3.36
CA ILE A 238 -16.21 -9.32 2.45
C ILE A 238 -14.73 -9.50 2.79
N LEU A 239 -13.99 -8.40 3.01
CA LEU A 239 -12.57 -8.46 3.40
C LEU A 239 -12.37 -9.23 4.71
N GLN A 240 -13.22 -8.97 5.70
CA GLN A 240 -13.14 -9.62 6.99
C GLN A 240 -13.41 -11.13 6.90
N THR A 241 -14.44 -11.55 6.16
CA THR A 241 -14.82 -12.97 6.09
C THR A 241 -13.95 -13.80 5.17
N ASN A 242 -13.28 -13.18 4.18
CA ASN A 242 -12.50 -13.91 3.17
C ASN A 242 -10.99 -13.64 3.24
N ALA A 243 -10.55 -12.58 3.91
CA ALA A 243 -9.15 -12.17 3.96
C ALA A 243 -8.50 -12.09 2.56
N GLN A 244 -9.22 -11.54 1.59
CA GLN A 244 -8.77 -11.42 0.21
C GLN A 244 -8.09 -10.10 -0.07
N ARG A 245 -7.31 -10.06 -1.15
CA ARG A 245 -6.74 -8.80 -1.66
C ARG A 245 -7.88 -7.91 -2.17
N PRO A 246 -7.80 -6.57 -2.01
CA PRO A 246 -8.80 -5.65 -2.58
C PRO A 246 -9.03 -5.85 -4.08
N MET A 247 -8.01 -6.25 -4.83
CA MET A 247 -8.14 -6.51 -6.27
C MET A 247 -9.09 -7.66 -6.59
N ALA A 248 -9.19 -8.69 -5.76
CA ALA A 248 -10.15 -9.77 -5.97
C ALA A 248 -11.59 -9.28 -5.74
N ILE A 249 -11.80 -8.40 -4.76
CA ILE A 249 -13.11 -7.79 -4.49
C ILE A 249 -13.48 -6.81 -5.60
N ARG A 250 -12.51 -6.01 -6.07
CA ARG A 250 -12.68 -5.13 -7.23
C ARG A 250 -13.08 -5.91 -8.47
N GLY A 251 -12.52 -7.10 -8.66
CA GLY A 251 -12.83 -7.97 -9.79
C GLY A 251 -14.25 -8.53 -9.79
N MET A 252 -15.03 -8.38 -8.71
CA MET A 252 -16.41 -8.85 -8.67
C MET A 252 -17.30 -8.03 -9.62
N THR A 253 -17.90 -8.71 -10.59
CA THR A 253 -18.81 -8.14 -11.58
C THR A 253 -20.25 -8.60 -11.39
N HIS A 254 -21.19 -7.98 -12.09
CA HIS A 254 -22.58 -8.43 -12.11
C HIS A 254 -22.70 -9.88 -12.56
N ARG A 255 -21.94 -10.28 -13.58
CA ARG A 255 -21.86 -11.67 -14.06
C ARG A 255 -21.38 -12.63 -12.97
N ASN A 256 -20.38 -12.25 -12.17
CA ASN A 256 -19.92 -13.14 -11.09
C ASN A 256 -21.01 -13.38 -10.04
N ILE A 257 -21.84 -12.36 -9.76
CA ILE A 257 -22.91 -12.47 -8.76
C ILE A 257 -24.12 -13.23 -9.30
N SER A 258 -24.48 -13.06 -10.57
CA SER A 258 -25.57 -13.81 -11.20
C SER A 258 -25.23 -15.30 -11.34
N MET A 259 -23.96 -15.62 -11.60
CA MET A 259 -23.46 -17.00 -11.70
C MET A 259 -23.01 -17.59 -10.36
N ALA A 260 -23.21 -16.90 -9.24
CA ALA A 260 -22.75 -17.36 -7.94
C ALA A 260 -23.47 -18.67 -7.54
N LYS A 261 -22.69 -19.67 -7.11
CA LYS A 261 -23.24 -20.94 -6.63
C LYS A 261 -23.78 -20.75 -5.21
N ARG A 262 -25.08 -20.95 -5.00
CA ARG A 262 -25.69 -20.85 -3.67
C ARG A 262 -25.34 -22.05 -2.81
N ILE A 263 -25.28 -21.83 -1.50
CA ILE A 263 -25.06 -22.85 -0.48
C ILE A 263 -26.29 -22.88 0.44
N ASP A 264 -26.54 -24.02 1.08
CA ASP A 264 -27.76 -24.31 1.86
C ASP A 264 -28.01 -23.33 3.02
N ASP A 265 -26.97 -22.69 3.56
CA ASP A 265 -27.04 -21.68 4.62
C ASP A 265 -27.44 -20.28 4.11
N GLY A 266 -27.83 -20.17 2.84
CA GLY A 266 -28.16 -18.91 2.18
C GLY A 266 -26.93 -18.12 1.71
N GLY A 267 -25.72 -18.60 1.98
CA GLY A 267 -24.47 -18.07 1.44
C GLY A 267 -24.29 -18.35 -0.06
N ALA A 268 -23.18 -17.88 -0.60
CA ALA A 268 -22.83 -18.12 -1.99
C ALA A 268 -21.32 -18.25 -2.21
N LEU A 269 -20.94 -18.89 -3.30
CA LEU A 269 -19.58 -18.92 -3.83
C LEU A 269 -19.53 -18.07 -5.10
N VAL A 270 -18.82 -16.96 -5.02
CA VAL A 270 -18.61 -16.03 -6.13
C VAL A 270 -17.21 -16.26 -6.69
N THR A 271 -17.15 -16.71 -7.93
CA THR A 271 -15.88 -16.97 -8.63
C THR A 271 -15.42 -15.70 -9.36
N VAL A 272 -14.21 -15.23 -9.07
CA VAL A 272 -13.61 -14.03 -9.67
C VAL A 272 -12.29 -14.41 -10.35
N ALA A 273 -12.26 -14.33 -11.68
CA ALA A 273 -11.07 -14.62 -12.47
C ALA A 273 -10.11 -13.41 -12.58
N SER A 274 -10.63 -12.18 -12.54
CA SER A 274 -9.81 -10.98 -12.69
C SER A 274 -9.17 -10.54 -11.36
N HIS A 275 -7.93 -10.99 -11.11
CA HIS A 275 -7.13 -10.58 -9.95
C HIS A 275 -5.61 -10.65 -10.25
N LYS A 276 -4.80 -10.16 -9.30
CA LYS A 276 -3.33 -10.05 -9.44
C LYS A 276 -2.62 -11.36 -9.82
N THR A 277 -3.17 -12.51 -9.42
CA THR A 277 -2.56 -13.84 -9.55
C THR A 277 -3.48 -14.77 -10.34
N ALA A 278 -4.18 -14.24 -11.34
CA ALA A 278 -5.17 -15.01 -12.12
C ALA A 278 -4.59 -16.30 -12.73
N GLU A 279 -3.29 -16.31 -13.03
CA GLU A 279 -2.52 -17.48 -13.47
C GLU A 279 -2.57 -18.67 -12.49
N THR A 280 -2.71 -18.41 -11.18
CA THR A 280 -2.80 -19.44 -10.13
C THR A 280 -4.20 -20.03 -9.99
N GLY A 281 -5.14 -19.60 -10.82
CA GLY A 281 -6.56 -19.96 -10.75
C GLY A 281 -7.43 -18.86 -10.13
N PRO A 282 -8.75 -18.98 -10.27
CA PRO A 282 -9.69 -17.95 -9.85
C PRO A 282 -9.79 -17.83 -8.33
N VAL A 283 -10.10 -16.63 -7.84
CA VAL A 283 -10.44 -16.40 -6.43
C VAL A 283 -11.90 -16.78 -6.18
N ILE A 284 -12.15 -17.54 -5.12
CA ILE A 284 -13.51 -17.81 -4.63
C ILE A 284 -13.82 -16.91 -3.43
N ILE A 285 -14.72 -15.95 -3.63
CA ILE A 285 -15.28 -15.13 -2.54
C ILE A 285 -16.52 -15.84 -2.00
N SER A 286 -16.52 -16.11 -0.70
CA SER A 286 -17.56 -16.85 0.01
C SER A 286 -18.29 -15.93 0.99
N PRO A 287 -19.20 -15.04 0.53
CA PRO A 287 -20.06 -14.29 1.44
C PRO A 287 -21.04 -15.23 2.15
N ASN A 288 -21.17 -15.10 3.47
CA ASN A 288 -22.24 -15.76 4.22
C ASN A 288 -23.62 -15.21 3.82
N GLY A 289 -24.69 -15.86 4.27
CA GLY A 289 -26.05 -15.53 3.81
C GLY A 289 -26.45 -14.06 4.00
N GLU A 290 -26.05 -13.45 5.12
CA GLU A 290 -26.31 -12.03 5.35
C GLU A 290 -25.54 -11.13 4.38
N VAL A 291 -24.23 -11.33 4.25
CA VAL A 291 -23.39 -10.50 3.37
C VAL A 291 -23.82 -10.68 1.91
N TYR A 292 -24.22 -11.89 1.51
CA TYR A 292 -24.75 -12.15 0.18
C TYR A 292 -26.11 -11.47 -0.04
N SER A 293 -26.98 -11.42 0.96
CA SER A 293 -28.23 -10.66 0.92
C SER A 293 -27.98 -9.16 0.72
N MET A 294 -27.07 -8.58 1.52
CA MET A 294 -26.64 -7.19 1.35
C MET A 294 -26.07 -6.92 -0.03
N LEU A 295 -25.28 -7.87 -0.58
CA LEU A 295 -24.69 -7.73 -1.91
C LEU A 295 -25.75 -7.70 -3.02
N LYS A 296 -26.78 -8.56 -2.94
CA LYS A 296 -27.91 -8.53 -3.88
C LYS A 296 -28.69 -7.21 -3.77
N ASN A 297 -28.93 -6.74 -2.56
CA ASN A 297 -29.60 -5.46 -2.31
C ASN A 297 -28.79 -4.28 -2.83
N PHE A 298 -27.47 -4.32 -2.68
CA PHE A 298 -26.54 -3.33 -3.23
C PHE A 298 -26.58 -3.31 -4.76
N ILE A 299 -26.65 -4.46 -5.42
CA ILE A 299 -26.83 -4.52 -6.88
C ILE A 299 -28.17 -3.91 -7.31
N ALA A 300 -29.25 -4.18 -6.59
CA ALA A 300 -30.53 -3.52 -6.84
C ALA A 300 -30.47 -2.01 -6.59
N MET A 301 -29.62 -1.56 -5.66
CA MET A 301 -29.35 -0.15 -5.39
C MET A 301 -28.54 0.52 -6.51
N LEU A 302 -27.56 -0.17 -7.12
CA LEU A 302 -26.80 0.34 -8.26
C LEU A 302 -27.70 0.73 -9.44
N LYS A 303 -28.74 -0.07 -9.72
CA LYS A 303 -29.72 0.24 -10.79
C LYS A 303 -30.53 1.53 -10.54
N ARG A 304 -30.47 2.09 -9.34
CA ARG A 304 -31.23 3.27 -8.92
C ARG A 304 -30.37 4.53 -8.79
N ILE A 305 -29.05 4.43 -8.97
CA ILE A 305 -28.19 5.63 -8.98
C ILE A 305 -28.25 6.28 -10.37
N PRO A 306 -28.22 7.63 -10.47
CA PRO A 306 -28.31 8.33 -11.75
C PRO A 306 -27.21 7.92 -12.73
N ASN A 307 -27.52 7.83 -14.03
CA ASN A 307 -26.55 7.57 -15.10
C ASN A 307 -25.74 6.26 -14.97
N PHE A 308 -26.16 5.33 -14.10
CA PHE A 308 -25.53 4.02 -14.03
C PHE A 308 -25.97 3.15 -15.21
N GLN A 309 -25.01 2.80 -16.05
CA GLN A 309 -25.22 1.85 -17.13
C GLN A 309 -24.82 0.46 -16.66
N HIS A 310 -25.75 -0.48 -16.75
CA HIS A 310 -25.49 -1.85 -16.37
C HIS A 310 -24.60 -2.53 -17.41
N GLN A 311 -23.45 -3.03 -16.96
CA GLN A 311 -22.53 -3.80 -17.78
C GLN A 311 -22.12 -5.07 -17.02
N ASP A 312 -22.31 -6.23 -17.64
CA ASP A 312 -22.11 -7.53 -16.98
C ASP A 312 -20.67 -7.76 -16.50
N ASN A 313 -19.69 -7.24 -17.26
CA ASN A 313 -18.27 -7.40 -17.00
C ASN A 313 -17.66 -6.21 -16.23
N GLN A 314 -18.47 -5.20 -15.86
CA GLN A 314 -18.00 -4.09 -15.04
C GLN A 314 -18.00 -4.47 -13.56
N SER A 315 -17.03 -3.94 -12.81
CA SER A 315 -16.99 -4.06 -11.36
C SER A 315 -18.26 -3.50 -10.73
N ILE A 316 -18.83 -4.22 -9.76
CA ILE A 316 -19.99 -3.74 -8.99
C ILE A 316 -19.60 -2.64 -7.98
N PHE A 317 -18.32 -2.54 -7.63
CA PHE A 317 -17.83 -1.54 -6.68
C PHE A 317 -17.37 -0.29 -7.42
N VAL A 318 -18.28 0.68 -7.55
CA VAL A 318 -18.08 1.93 -8.29
C VAL A 318 -18.20 3.17 -7.38
N SER A 319 -17.82 4.34 -7.89
CA SER A 319 -18.13 5.62 -7.26
C SER A 319 -19.61 5.97 -7.41
N TYR A 320 -20.13 6.83 -6.53
CA TYR A 320 -21.39 7.50 -6.81
C TYR A 320 -21.17 8.46 -8.02
N PRO A 321 -22.18 8.65 -8.90
CA PRO A 321 -22.08 9.57 -10.03
C PRO A 321 -21.57 10.95 -9.59
N LYS A 322 -20.58 11.47 -10.31
CA LYS A 322 -20.10 12.84 -10.13
C LYS A 322 -21.03 13.84 -10.83
N ARG A 323 -20.71 15.14 -10.74
CA ARG A 323 -21.46 16.21 -11.44
C ARG A 323 -21.53 16.00 -12.95
N ASP A 324 -20.49 15.42 -13.55
CA ASP A 324 -20.41 15.06 -14.98
C ASP A 324 -21.19 13.78 -15.34
N GLY A 325 -21.85 13.14 -14.37
CA GLY A 325 -22.57 11.89 -14.54
C GLY A 325 -21.68 10.65 -14.61
N SER A 326 -20.36 10.80 -14.54
CA SER A 326 -19.43 9.66 -14.66
C SER A 326 -19.48 8.75 -13.43
N VAL A 327 -19.46 7.44 -13.70
CA VAL A 327 -19.36 6.38 -12.71
C VAL A 327 -18.06 5.62 -12.95
N VAL A 328 -17.17 5.63 -11.96
CA VAL A 328 -15.83 5.06 -12.13
C VAL A 328 -15.64 3.85 -11.20
N PRO A 329 -15.13 2.71 -11.71
CA PRO A 329 -14.76 1.57 -10.87
C PRO A 329 -13.76 1.96 -9.77
N MET A 330 -13.91 1.37 -8.59
CA MET A 330 -12.99 1.60 -7.49
C MET A 330 -11.61 0.99 -7.76
N THR A 331 -10.56 1.68 -7.35
CA THR A 331 -9.21 1.12 -7.31
C THR A 331 -8.97 0.43 -5.96
N SER A 332 -7.90 -0.37 -5.85
CA SER A 332 -7.49 -0.95 -4.56
C SER A 332 -7.22 0.10 -3.48
N SER A 333 -6.71 1.28 -3.87
CA SER A 333 -6.52 2.43 -2.98
C SER A 333 -7.87 3.00 -2.51
N HIS A 334 -8.85 3.14 -3.41
CA HIS A 334 -10.21 3.56 -3.03
C HIS A 334 -10.85 2.58 -2.04
N MET A 335 -10.67 1.26 -2.22
CA MET A 335 -11.20 0.25 -1.29
C MET A 335 -10.55 0.34 0.10
N ASN A 336 -9.24 0.53 0.17
CA ASN A 336 -8.57 0.72 1.46
C ASN A 336 -9.04 2.01 2.16
N LYS A 337 -9.22 3.12 1.41
CA LYS A 337 -9.76 4.36 1.98
C LYS A 337 -11.20 4.20 2.47
N ALA A 338 -12.02 3.44 1.75
CA ALA A 338 -13.40 3.12 2.12
C ALA A 338 -13.47 2.41 3.49
N ILE A 339 -12.70 1.33 3.66
CA ILE A 339 -12.69 0.61 4.94
C ILE A 339 -12.07 1.43 6.07
N GLN A 340 -11.06 2.25 5.78
CA GLN A 340 -10.46 3.15 6.78
C GLN A 340 -11.45 4.19 7.27
N ARG A 341 -12.20 4.82 6.35
CA ARG A 341 -13.24 5.80 6.69
C ARG A 341 -14.23 5.19 7.69
N LEU A 342 -14.78 4.04 7.34
CA LEU A 342 -15.80 3.37 8.14
C LEU A 342 -15.23 2.88 9.49
N TRP A 343 -14.04 2.29 9.49
CA TRP A 343 -13.39 1.79 10.71
C TRP A 343 -13.10 2.90 11.72
N ASN A 344 -12.66 4.07 11.23
CA ASN A 344 -12.34 5.23 12.07
C ASN A 344 -13.57 5.87 12.72
N GLU A 345 -14.79 5.51 12.31
CA GLU A 345 -16.03 5.90 12.99
C GLU A 345 -16.34 4.98 14.19
N GLY A 346 -15.69 3.81 14.24
CA GLY A 346 -15.86 2.83 15.30
C GLY A 346 -15.02 3.12 16.56
N PRO A 347 -15.07 2.19 17.55
CA PRO A 347 -14.40 2.37 18.84
C PRO A 347 -12.90 2.08 18.83
N SER A 348 -12.35 1.44 17.78
CA SER A 348 -10.95 1.04 17.72
C SER A 348 -10.04 2.17 17.22
N GLU A 349 -8.96 2.45 17.96
CA GLU A 349 -7.91 3.40 17.55
C GLU A 349 -6.87 2.79 16.60
N LYS A 350 -6.85 1.45 16.46
CA LYS A 350 -5.89 0.76 15.58
C LYS A 350 -6.16 1.09 14.12
N ALA A 351 -5.11 1.33 13.34
CA ALA A 351 -5.25 1.54 11.90
C ALA A 351 -5.71 0.27 11.18
N ILE A 352 -6.55 0.41 10.15
CA ILE A 352 -7.00 -0.71 9.32
C ILE A 352 -6.48 -0.62 7.89
N SER A 353 -6.23 -1.78 7.30
CA SER A 353 -6.11 -1.96 5.85
C SER A 353 -6.47 -3.39 5.50
N ALA A 354 -6.74 -3.66 4.22
CA ALA A 354 -6.96 -5.03 3.78
C ALA A 354 -5.76 -5.93 4.09
N THR A 355 -4.52 -5.43 3.99
CA THR A 355 -3.33 -6.19 4.35
C THR A 355 -3.28 -6.50 5.85
N ARG A 356 -3.64 -5.54 6.72
CA ARG A 356 -3.68 -5.78 8.17
C ARG A 356 -4.75 -6.78 8.57
N LEU A 357 -5.95 -6.70 7.97
CA LEU A 357 -6.98 -7.72 8.15
C LEU A 357 -6.49 -9.11 7.74
N ARG A 358 -5.81 -9.22 6.59
CA ARG A 358 -5.24 -10.49 6.12
C ARG A 358 -4.21 -11.08 7.07
N LYS A 359 -3.32 -10.23 7.61
CA LYS A 359 -2.35 -10.64 8.63
C LYS A 359 -3.06 -11.12 9.89
N ALA A 360 -3.98 -10.30 10.43
CA ALA A 360 -4.77 -10.66 11.60
C ALA A 360 -5.55 -11.98 11.41
N THR A 361 -6.26 -12.16 10.30
CA THR A 361 -6.97 -13.41 10.01
C THR A 361 -6.01 -14.58 9.93
N SER A 362 -4.90 -14.46 9.20
CA SER A 362 -3.91 -15.54 9.08
C SER A 362 -3.31 -15.92 10.43
N THR A 363 -3.00 -14.95 11.28
CA THR A 363 -2.45 -15.19 12.62
C THR A 363 -3.48 -15.86 13.53
N HIS A 364 -4.67 -15.26 13.69
CA HIS A 364 -5.67 -15.72 14.66
C HIS A 364 -6.32 -17.03 14.25
N VAL A 365 -6.62 -17.24 12.96
CA VAL A 365 -7.21 -18.50 12.49
C VAL A 365 -6.23 -19.65 12.64
N ARG A 366 -4.93 -19.43 12.39
CA ARG A 366 -3.92 -20.48 12.58
C ARG A 366 -3.63 -20.78 14.04
N ALA A 367 -3.73 -19.76 14.92
CA ALA A 367 -3.65 -19.99 16.36
C ALA A 367 -4.86 -20.76 16.89
N ALA A 368 -6.05 -20.54 16.32
CA ALA A 368 -7.27 -21.25 16.72
C ALA A 368 -7.38 -22.65 16.12
N VAL A 369 -6.98 -22.82 14.85
CA VAL A 369 -7.10 -24.06 14.08
C VAL A 369 -5.81 -24.29 13.28
N PRO A 370 -4.73 -24.80 13.90
CA PRO A 370 -3.43 -24.98 13.24
C PRO A 370 -3.48 -25.80 11.94
N GLU A 371 -4.31 -26.84 11.91
CA GLU A 371 -4.52 -27.73 10.74
C GLU A 371 -5.08 -27.00 9.51
N SER A 372 -5.65 -25.80 9.69
CA SER A 372 -6.16 -24.99 8.58
C SER A 372 -5.07 -24.31 7.74
N ARG A 373 -3.78 -24.48 8.08
CA ARG A 373 -2.64 -23.77 7.47
C ARG A 373 -2.68 -23.73 5.94
N GLU A 374 -2.80 -24.90 5.31
CA GLU A 374 -2.84 -25.08 3.84
C GLU A 374 -4.16 -24.55 3.26
N VAL A 375 -5.28 -24.94 3.85
CA VAL A 375 -6.63 -24.60 3.36
C VAL A 375 -6.86 -23.09 3.40
N LEU A 376 -6.45 -22.41 4.47
CA LEU A 376 -6.55 -20.97 4.63
C LEU A 376 -5.68 -20.22 3.61
N ALA A 377 -4.44 -20.67 3.41
CA ALA A 377 -3.53 -20.07 2.44
C ALA A 377 -4.09 -20.18 1.01
N ARG A 378 -4.57 -21.37 0.66
CA ARG A 378 -5.25 -21.63 -0.63
C ARG A 378 -6.49 -20.77 -0.78
N HIS A 379 -7.34 -20.67 0.24
CA HIS A 379 -8.51 -19.79 0.22
C HIS A 379 -8.08 -18.35 -0.07
N MET A 380 -7.10 -17.82 0.65
CA MET A 380 -6.54 -16.48 0.47
C MET A 380 -5.62 -16.31 -0.75
N THR A 381 -5.63 -17.26 -1.70
CA THR A 381 -4.86 -17.29 -2.96
C THR A 381 -3.37 -17.02 -2.81
N HIS A 382 -2.70 -17.85 -2.01
CA HIS A 382 -1.25 -17.89 -1.92
C HIS A 382 -0.74 -19.26 -1.44
N ALA A 383 0.53 -19.56 -1.73
CA ALA A 383 1.20 -20.73 -1.17
C ALA A 383 1.36 -20.61 0.35
N ALA A 384 1.26 -21.72 1.08
CA ALA A 384 1.34 -21.69 2.55
C ALA A 384 2.67 -21.10 3.07
N ALA A 385 3.78 -21.33 2.37
CA ALA A 385 5.07 -20.69 2.68
C ALA A 385 5.04 -19.15 2.57
N THR A 386 4.26 -18.61 1.62
CA THR A 386 4.05 -17.15 1.52
C THR A 386 3.24 -16.64 2.72
N ALA A 387 2.25 -17.43 3.17
CA ALA A 387 1.48 -17.10 4.36
C ALA A 387 2.37 -17.03 5.60
N ASP A 388 3.20 -18.06 5.79
CA ASP A 388 4.13 -18.16 6.93
C ASP A 388 5.08 -16.98 6.94
N ARG A 389 5.56 -16.58 5.76
CA ARG A 389 6.53 -15.50 5.65
C ARG A 389 5.90 -14.13 5.83
N TYR A 390 4.70 -13.86 5.31
CA TYR A 390 4.17 -12.49 5.17
C TYR A 390 2.87 -12.20 5.91
N TYR A 391 2.10 -13.22 6.28
CA TYR A 391 0.76 -13.06 6.84
C TYR A 391 0.62 -13.59 8.26
N ALA A 392 1.25 -14.72 8.59
CA ALA A 392 1.34 -15.20 9.96
C ALA A 392 2.38 -14.36 10.72
N LEU A 393 1.91 -13.49 11.59
CA LEU A 393 2.76 -12.75 12.52
C LEU A 393 2.99 -13.63 13.75
N TYR A 394 4.25 -13.92 14.05
CA TYR A 394 4.64 -14.67 15.23
C TYR A 394 5.22 -13.72 16.25
N ASP A 395 4.67 -13.76 17.46
CA ASP A 395 5.28 -13.07 18.59
C ASP A 395 6.51 -13.87 19.05
N ARG A 396 7.68 -13.48 18.53
CA ARG A 396 8.96 -14.10 18.93
C ARG A 396 9.24 -13.88 20.40
N GLU A 397 8.71 -12.82 21.01
CA GLU A 397 8.89 -12.52 22.43
C GLU A 397 8.13 -13.56 23.28
N GLN A 398 6.91 -13.94 22.86
CA GLN A 398 6.15 -15.00 23.54
C GLN A 398 6.83 -16.37 23.47
N LEU A 399 7.60 -16.65 22.43
CA LEU A 399 8.36 -17.90 22.30
C LEU A 399 9.73 -17.83 22.99
N ALA A 400 10.30 -16.64 23.19
CA ALA A 400 11.64 -16.48 23.73
C ALA A 400 11.76 -17.05 25.15
N MET A 401 10.80 -16.77 26.03
CA MET A 401 10.84 -17.23 27.42
C MET A 401 10.67 -18.75 27.56
N PRO A 402 9.67 -19.40 26.94
CA PRO A 402 9.55 -20.87 26.95
C PRO A 402 10.76 -21.57 26.34
N ILE A 403 11.29 -21.06 25.22
CA ILE A 403 12.46 -21.66 24.55
C ILE A 403 13.73 -21.46 25.40
N SER A 404 13.94 -20.28 25.97
CA SER A 404 15.09 -20.05 26.87
C SER A 404 15.04 -20.98 28.08
N SER A 405 13.85 -21.14 28.68
CA SER A 405 13.64 -22.07 29.80
C SER A 405 13.91 -23.52 29.40
N LEU A 406 13.50 -23.92 28.18
CA LEU A 406 13.81 -25.24 27.62
C LEU A 406 15.32 -25.42 27.42
N ILE A 407 16.00 -24.43 26.84
CA ILE A 407 17.45 -24.47 26.63
C ILE A 407 18.15 -24.64 27.97
N SER A 408 17.82 -23.82 28.99
CA SER A 408 18.38 -23.97 30.34
C SER A 408 18.10 -25.36 30.91
N SER A 409 16.87 -25.86 30.83
CA SER A 409 16.52 -27.19 31.34
C SER A 409 17.32 -28.31 30.67
N VAL A 410 17.55 -28.24 29.36
CA VAL A 410 18.30 -29.25 28.58
C VAL A 410 19.80 -29.15 28.87
N MET A 411 20.34 -27.93 28.90
CA MET A 411 21.78 -27.70 29.06
C MET A 411 22.24 -27.88 30.51
N GLU A 412 21.40 -27.57 31.50
CA GLU A 412 21.75 -27.66 32.93
C GLU A 412 21.39 -29.03 33.52
N ASN A 413 20.35 -29.71 33.02
CA ASN A 413 19.88 -31.00 33.55
C ASN A 413 19.59 -32.02 32.44
N PRO A 414 20.61 -32.52 31.72
CA PRO A 414 20.44 -33.39 30.55
C PRO A 414 19.76 -34.75 30.84
N ASN A 415 19.74 -35.19 32.10
CA ASN A 415 19.14 -36.46 32.53
C ASN A 415 17.71 -36.33 33.07
N SER A 416 17.13 -35.11 33.06
CA SER A 416 15.75 -34.91 33.51
C SER A 416 14.76 -35.56 32.54
N LYS A 417 13.99 -36.55 33.02
CA LYS A 417 12.91 -37.20 32.24
C LYS A 417 11.67 -36.32 32.08
N ASP A 418 11.63 -35.16 32.74
CA ASP A 418 10.46 -34.26 32.78
C ASP A 418 10.51 -33.11 31.76
N ILE A 419 11.56 -33.03 30.93
CA ILE A 419 11.78 -31.92 29.99
C ILE A 419 10.63 -31.76 28.97
N GLN A 420 9.94 -32.85 28.63
CA GLN A 420 8.87 -32.82 27.61
C GLN A 420 7.49 -32.40 28.14
N HIS A 421 7.21 -32.49 29.44
CA HIS A 421 5.86 -32.25 29.98
C HIS A 421 5.64 -30.84 30.55
N SER A 422 6.70 -30.04 30.72
CA SER A 422 6.62 -28.71 31.37
C SER A 422 6.36 -27.54 30.42
N ILE A 423 6.44 -27.72 29.09
CA ILE A 423 6.38 -26.59 28.16
C ILE A 423 4.94 -26.40 27.70
N HIS A 424 4.28 -25.41 28.29
CA HIS A 424 3.04 -24.90 27.74
C HIS A 424 3.36 -24.07 26.48
N TRP A 425 3.36 -24.72 25.32
CA TRP A 425 3.48 -24.03 24.05
C TRP A 425 2.28 -23.08 23.87
N PRO A 426 2.51 -21.82 23.45
CA PRO A 426 1.39 -20.97 23.06
C PRO A 426 0.60 -21.67 21.94
N LYS A 427 -0.73 -21.60 21.99
CA LYS A 427 -1.64 -22.28 21.04
C LYS A 427 -1.38 -21.92 19.57
N SER A 428 -0.64 -20.84 19.31
CA SER A 428 -0.06 -20.57 18.00
C SER A 428 0.92 -21.68 17.64
N GLY A 429 0.48 -22.63 16.81
CA GLY A 429 1.30 -23.75 16.36
C GLY A 429 2.71 -23.32 15.96
N LEU A 430 3.70 -24.15 16.29
CA LEU A 430 5.10 -23.91 15.98
C LEU A 430 5.25 -23.56 14.49
N PRO A 431 6.04 -22.55 14.13
CA PRO A 431 6.36 -22.31 12.74
C PRO A 431 7.04 -23.56 12.19
N THR A 432 6.45 -24.16 11.14
CA THR A 432 7.19 -25.13 10.34
C THR A 432 8.44 -24.43 9.81
N PRO A 433 9.61 -25.09 9.84
CA PRO A 433 10.87 -24.48 9.39
C PRO A 433 10.68 -23.88 8.00
N LYS A 434 11.24 -22.69 7.79
CA LYS A 434 11.19 -22.03 6.49
C LYS A 434 11.82 -22.98 5.47
N PRO A 435 11.23 -23.20 4.29
CA PRO A 435 11.69 -24.18 3.30
C PRO A 435 13.05 -23.85 2.63
N LYS A 436 13.92 -23.09 3.30
CA LYS A 436 15.34 -22.91 2.94
C LYS A 436 16.31 -23.22 4.08
N ASP A 437 15.82 -23.41 5.31
CA ASP A 437 16.65 -23.64 6.50
C ASP A 437 16.76 -25.13 6.85
N ALA A 438 16.16 -26.03 6.05
CA ALA A 438 16.38 -27.47 6.14
C ALA A 438 17.65 -27.82 5.33
N ILE A 439 18.80 -27.37 5.81
CA ILE A 439 20.09 -27.93 5.42
C ILE A 439 20.15 -29.34 6.00
N GLU A 440 20.37 -30.32 5.13
CA GLU A 440 20.70 -31.69 5.49
C GLU A 440 21.83 -31.68 6.52
N CYS A 441 21.49 -31.94 7.78
CA CYS A 441 22.50 -32.37 8.74
C CYS A 441 23.00 -33.72 8.27
N GLY A 442 24.29 -33.76 7.91
CA GLY A 442 25.00 -34.94 7.48
C GLY A 442 24.74 -36.11 8.41
N ALA A 443 24.21 -37.17 7.82
CA ALA A 443 24.34 -38.50 8.37
C ALA A 443 25.36 -39.22 7.50
N ASP A 444 26.51 -39.50 8.10
CA ASP A 444 27.56 -40.33 7.57
C ASP A 444 26.99 -41.64 7.03
N LYS A 445 27.28 -41.96 5.77
CA LYS A 445 27.32 -43.33 5.28
C LYS A 445 28.60 -43.54 4.52
N GLU A 446 29.55 -44.11 5.25
CA GLU A 446 30.70 -44.84 4.73
C GLU A 446 30.26 -45.85 3.66
N GLY A 447 31.04 -45.87 2.57
CA GLY A 447 31.46 -47.09 1.89
C GLY A 447 30.39 -47.91 1.17
N LYS A 448 30.35 -47.79 -0.16
CA LYS A 448 30.51 -48.94 -1.06
C LYS A 448 30.83 -48.48 -2.48
N ASN A 449 32.03 -48.88 -2.92
CA ASN A 449 32.45 -48.91 -4.32
C ASN A 449 31.50 -49.78 -5.12
N GLU A 450 31.08 -49.32 -6.29
CA GLU A 450 30.89 -50.16 -7.46
C GLU A 450 31.06 -49.29 -8.71
N GLU A 451 32.06 -49.63 -9.51
CA GLU A 451 32.28 -49.17 -10.88
C GLU A 451 31.04 -49.46 -11.74
N ILE A 452 30.72 -48.60 -12.72
CA ILE A 452 30.30 -49.00 -14.08
C ILE A 452 30.26 -47.76 -15.02
N SER A 453 31.18 -47.83 -15.99
CA SER A 453 31.25 -47.34 -17.38
C SER A 453 30.65 -46.01 -17.87
N ASP A 454 31.53 -45.29 -18.56
CA ASP A 454 31.28 -44.36 -19.68
C ASP A 454 30.41 -44.99 -20.78
N ASP A 455 29.28 -44.37 -21.08
CA ASP A 455 28.88 -44.01 -22.45
C ASP A 455 27.49 -43.34 -22.46
N GLN A 456 27.42 -42.18 -23.13
CA GLN A 456 26.28 -41.57 -23.86
C GLN A 456 26.16 -40.06 -23.56
N ILE A 457 27.08 -39.33 -24.19
CA ILE A 457 26.93 -37.92 -24.55
C ILE A 457 25.85 -37.84 -25.65
N SER A 458 24.72 -37.17 -25.40
CA SER A 458 24.12 -36.21 -26.35
C SER A 458 22.92 -35.43 -25.75
N LYS A 459 22.93 -34.12 -26.03
CA LYS A 459 21.86 -33.10 -25.85
C LYS A 459 21.85 -32.28 -24.55
N VAL A 460 22.80 -31.34 -24.56
CA VAL A 460 22.85 -30.00 -23.95
C VAL A 460 22.24 -29.06 -25.03
N ASP A 461 21.35 -28.06 -24.85
CA ASP A 461 21.09 -27.06 -23.81
C ASP A 461 19.58 -26.69 -23.77
N ASN A 462 19.00 -26.55 -22.58
CA ASN A 462 17.84 -25.69 -22.32
C ASN A 462 18.03 -25.11 -20.92
N ILE A 463 18.53 -23.87 -20.85
CA ILE A 463 18.74 -23.14 -19.59
C ILE A 463 17.49 -22.31 -19.30
N ASP A 464 16.71 -22.80 -18.34
CA ASP A 464 15.69 -22.05 -17.62
C ASP A 464 16.37 -21.00 -16.74
N ASN A 465 16.23 -19.71 -17.09
CA ASN A 465 16.54 -18.60 -16.20
C ASN A 465 15.31 -18.27 -15.34
N ASP A 466 15.03 -19.15 -14.38
CA ASP A 466 14.14 -18.84 -13.27
C ASP A 466 14.97 -18.12 -12.19
N VAL A 467 14.69 -16.84 -11.97
CA VAL A 467 15.39 -15.97 -11.00
C VAL A 467 14.96 -16.37 -9.59
N SER A 468 15.54 -17.50 -9.14
CA SER A 468 15.49 -17.99 -7.77
C SER A 468 16.85 -17.74 -7.10
N ASP A 469 16.83 -16.75 -6.22
CA ASP A 469 17.54 -16.64 -4.94
C ASP A 469 18.50 -17.81 -4.57
N THR A 470 19.72 -17.73 -5.10
CA THR A 470 20.94 -18.37 -4.58
C THR A 470 21.99 -17.28 -4.30
N THR A 471 22.52 -17.26 -3.08
CA THR A 471 23.74 -16.50 -2.75
C THR A 471 24.68 -17.46 -2.05
N GLU A 472 25.83 -17.67 -2.66
CA GLU A 472 27.02 -18.26 -2.07
C GLU A 472 27.56 -17.34 -0.96
N ASP A 473 27.90 -17.94 0.17
CA ASP A 473 28.56 -17.29 1.28
C ASP A 473 30.04 -17.06 0.94
N TYR A 474 30.48 -15.81 1.02
CA TYR A 474 31.90 -15.48 1.16
C TYR A 474 32.08 -14.67 2.44
N ASP A 475 32.78 -15.28 3.39
CA ASP A 475 33.36 -14.63 4.56
C ASP A 475 34.46 -13.67 4.11
N VAL A 476 34.27 -12.38 4.40
CA VAL A 476 35.39 -11.44 4.53
C VAL A 476 35.19 -10.65 5.80
N GLU A 477 35.91 -11.07 6.84
CA GLU A 477 36.20 -10.31 8.03
C GLU A 477 36.77 -8.93 7.63
N ASN A 478 36.20 -7.85 8.17
CA ASN A 478 37.01 -6.70 8.57
C ASN A 478 36.31 -5.91 9.68
N TYR A 479 36.94 -6.01 10.83
CA TYR A 479 36.69 -5.39 12.12
C TYR A 479 36.76 -3.86 12.05
N PHE A 480 35.79 -3.16 12.66
CA PHE A 480 36.03 -1.89 13.37
C PHE A 480 35.09 -1.82 14.58
N PRO A 481 35.59 -1.47 15.79
CA PRO A 481 34.86 -1.67 17.04
C PRO A 481 33.82 -0.55 17.30
N PRO A 482 32.75 -0.84 18.07
CA PRO A 482 31.88 0.19 18.60
C PRO A 482 32.52 0.88 19.82
N LEU A 483 32.45 2.21 19.86
CA LEU A 483 32.71 2.99 21.07
C LEU A 483 31.50 2.88 22.00
N SER A 484 31.72 2.32 23.18
CA SER A 484 30.76 2.27 24.29
C SER A 484 30.85 3.52 25.19
N PRO A 485 29.78 3.82 25.95
CA PRO A 485 29.51 5.11 26.58
C PRO A 485 29.98 5.17 28.04
N LEU A 486 30.10 6.38 28.61
CA LEU A 486 30.29 6.57 30.05
C LEU A 486 29.50 7.77 30.61
N ASN A 487 29.01 7.51 31.82
CA ASN A 487 28.50 8.36 32.90
C ASN A 487 27.01 8.73 32.83
N GLU A 488 26.13 8.05 33.55
CA GLU A 488 25.94 8.01 35.02
C GLU A 488 25.79 9.39 35.67
N CYS A 489 24.59 9.65 36.18
CA CYS A 489 24.37 10.34 37.46
C CYS A 489 23.01 9.90 38.02
N ASN A 490 23.06 9.14 39.12
CA ASN A 490 21.96 8.80 40.01
C ASN A 490 21.50 10.02 40.82
N LEU A 491 20.21 10.11 41.15
CA LEU A 491 19.74 10.72 42.40
C LEU A 491 18.32 10.27 42.79
N ILE A 492 18.29 9.30 43.71
CA ILE A 492 17.54 9.19 44.98
C ILE A 492 16.00 9.31 44.97
N LEU A 493 15.40 8.22 45.50
CA LEU A 493 14.02 8.02 45.93
C LEU A 493 13.66 8.83 47.19
N SER A 494 12.39 9.25 47.30
CA SER A 494 11.71 9.39 48.60
C SER A 494 10.19 9.23 48.43
N ASP A 495 9.60 8.63 49.45
CA ASP A 495 8.31 7.93 49.51
C ASP A 495 7.03 8.78 49.56
N SER A 496 5.92 8.04 49.37
CA SER A 496 4.58 8.18 49.99
C SER A 496 3.67 9.35 49.59
N GLU A 497 2.49 9.03 49.05
CA GLU A 497 1.20 9.17 49.76
C GLU A 497 0.02 8.65 48.91
N GLU A 498 -0.91 7.99 49.60
CA GLU A 498 -2.15 7.37 49.10
C GLU A 498 -3.34 8.36 49.01
N LEU A 499 -4.29 8.04 48.11
CA LEU A 499 -5.73 8.41 48.02
C LEU A 499 -6.13 9.80 47.44
N PRO A 500 -7.39 10.02 46.95
CA PRO A 500 -8.49 9.11 46.57
C PRO A 500 -9.16 9.39 45.20
N GLU A 501 -10.03 8.48 44.76
CA GLU A 501 -11.00 8.62 43.67
C GLU A 501 -11.76 9.97 43.67
N LYS A 502 -11.72 10.70 42.54
CA LYS A 502 -12.66 11.80 42.25
C LYS A 502 -13.18 11.78 40.81
N GLN A 503 -14.47 11.50 40.72
CA GLN A 503 -15.45 11.87 39.70
C GLN A 503 -14.94 12.54 38.41
N ILE A 504 -14.98 11.79 37.31
CA ILE A 504 -14.88 12.34 35.95
C ILE A 504 -16.16 13.12 35.64
N LYS A 505 -16.16 14.43 35.89
CA LYS A 505 -17.13 15.35 35.28
C LYS A 505 -16.80 15.46 33.79
N LYS A 506 -17.67 14.90 32.95
CA LYS A 506 -17.69 15.08 31.49
C LYS A 506 -17.74 16.58 31.16
N HIS A 507 -16.59 17.21 30.90
CA HIS A 507 -16.55 18.55 30.32
C HIS A 507 -17.06 18.48 28.89
N LYS A 508 -18.33 18.83 28.69
CA LYS A 508 -18.90 19.12 27.36
C LYS A 508 -18.06 20.24 26.75
N ARG A 509 -17.23 19.93 25.75
CA ARG A 509 -16.56 20.93 24.89
C ARG A 509 -17.65 21.80 24.27
N ARG A 510 -17.88 23.00 24.83
CA ARG A 510 -18.80 23.98 24.23
C ARG A 510 -18.11 24.59 23.02
N SER A 511 -18.77 24.53 21.87
CA SER A 511 -18.32 25.11 20.61
C SER A 511 -18.23 26.63 20.70
N PHE A 512 -17.36 27.24 19.87
CA PHE A 512 -17.36 28.67 19.58
C PHE A 512 -18.77 29.18 19.28
N THR A 513 -19.06 30.42 19.69
CA THR A 513 -20.20 31.14 19.13
C THR A 513 -19.90 31.55 17.68
N GLU A 514 -20.95 31.83 16.91
CA GLU A 514 -20.83 32.29 15.53
C GLU A 514 -20.04 33.61 15.45
N SER A 515 -20.31 34.55 16.36
CA SER A 515 -19.60 35.82 16.49
C SER A 515 -18.10 35.65 16.78
N GLU A 516 -17.72 34.69 17.62
CA GLU A 516 -16.31 34.41 17.91
C GLU A 516 -15.58 33.78 16.71
N SER A 517 -16.30 32.96 15.94
CA SER A 517 -15.79 32.39 14.69
C SER A 517 -15.57 33.47 13.63
N GLU A 518 -16.52 34.38 13.45
CA GLU A 518 -16.41 35.51 12.52
C GLU A 518 -15.27 36.45 12.89
N THR A 519 -15.06 36.69 14.19
CA THR A 519 -13.97 37.52 14.69
C THR A 519 -12.60 36.94 14.32
N LEU A 520 -12.38 35.63 14.55
CA LEU A 520 -11.14 34.95 14.15
C LEU A 520 -10.89 35.02 12.65
N ILE A 521 -11.94 34.84 11.87
CA ILE A 521 -11.88 34.88 10.41
C ILE A 521 -11.49 36.28 9.94
N ALA A 522 -12.05 37.33 10.52
CA ALA A 522 -11.73 38.72 10.19
C ALA A 522 -10.25 39.05 10.48
N ILE A 523 -9.74 38.64 11.64
CA ILE A 523 -8.33 38.84 12.04
C ILE A 523 -7.40 38.11 11.06
N CYS A 524 -7.72 36.86 10.71
CA CYS A 524 -6.91 36.09 9.77
C CYS A 524 -6.95 36.69 8.36
N GLN A 525 -8.09 37.18 7.89
CA GLN A 525 -8.24 37.80 6.57
C GLN A 525 -7.49 39.12 6.43
N GLN A 526 -7.53 39.97 7.46
CA GLN A 526 -6.82 41.25 7.46
C GLN A 526 -5.30 41.05 7.36
N ASN A 527 -4.79 39.93 7.89
CA ASN A 527 -3.36 39.60 7.87
C ASN A 527 -2.96 38.73 6.67
N LEU A 528 -3.86 37.89 6.13
CA LEU A 528 -3.66 37.16 4.87
C LEU A 528 -3.49 38.11 3.67
N LYS A 529 -4.21 39.24 3.64
CA LYS A 529 -4.01 40.29 2.63
C LYS A 529 -2.60 40.91 2.65
N LYS A 530 -1.85 40.73 3.75
CA LYS A 530 -0.46 41.20 3.91
C LYS A 530 0.59 40.13 3.61
N GLY A 531 0.19 38.96 3.09
CA GLY A 531 1.10 37.98 2.49
C GLY A 531 1.94 37.13 3.45
N LYS A 532 1.59 37.04 4.76
CA LYS A 532 2.30 36.20 5.73
C LYS A 532 1.34 35.57 6.72
N VAL A 533 1.14 34.25 6.68
CA VAL A 533 0.64 33.50 7.85
C VAL A 533 1.18 32.06 7.83
N PHE A 534 2.27 31.82 8.58
CA PHE A 534 2.65 30.48 9.04
C PHE A 534 2.04 30.17 10.42
N ARG A 535 2.14 28.92 10.88
CA ARG A 535 1.53 28.46 12.16
C ARG A 535 2.10 29.19 13.39
N SER A 536 3.36 29.61 13.34
CA SER A 536 4.02 30.48 14.33
C SER A 536 3.39 31.86 14.41
N ASP A 537 2.98 32.42 13.27
CA ASP A 537 2.51 33.79 13.15
C ASP A 537 1.07 33.95 13.66
N ILE A 538 0.26 32.88 13.63
CA ILE A 538 -1.14 32.90 14.09
C ILE A 538 -1.22 33.30 15.56
N LYS A 539 -0.29 32.81 16.39
CA LYS A 539 -0.26 33.13 17.81
C LYS A 539 -0.02 34.62 18.02
N GLU A 540 1.05 35.14 17.42
CA GLU A 540 1.44 36.54 17.51
C GLU A 540 0.38 37.49 16.91
N ILE A 541 -0.24 37.11 15.78
CA ILE A 541 -1.29 37.88 15.12
C ILE A 541 -2.55 37.98 16.01
N VAL A 542 -2.98 36.87 16.60
CA VAL A 542 -4.18 36.84 17.45
C VAL A 542 -3.90 37.51 18.80
N GLU A 543 -2.68 37.44 19.33
CA GLU A 543 -2.28 38.13 20.56
C GLU A 543 -2.11 39.64 20.38
N LYS A 544 -1.74 40.13 19.17
CA LYS A 544 -1.59 41.57 18.90
C LYS A 544 -2.89 42.25 18.46
N ASP A 545 -3.89 41.50 18.02
CA ASP A 545 -5.19 42.05 17.63
C ASP A 545 -6.10 42.22 18.87
N PRO A 546 -6.65 43.43 19.14
CA PRO A 546 -7.52 43.67 20.28
C PRO A 546 -8.75 42.74 20.35
N ARG A 547 -9.26 42.31 19.18
CA ARG A 547 -10.38 41.36 19.09
C ARG A 547 -9.93 39.94 19.40
N GLY A 548 -8.70 39.59 19.03
CA GLY A 548 -8.07 38.31 19.35
C GLY A 548 -7.77 38.18 20.85
N GLN A 549 -7.28 39.25 21.48
CA GLN A 549 -7.11 39.32 22.94
C GLN A 549 -8.44 39.15 23.69
N LYS A 550 -9.50 39.83 23.24
CA LYS A 550 -10.86 39.68 23.82
C LYS A 550 -11.38 38.25 23.68
N LEU A 551 -11.10 37.60 22.55
CA LEU A 551 -11.46 36.21 22.33
C LEU A 551 -10.68 35.25 23.23
N ILE A 552 -9.37 35.44 23.37
CA ILE A 552 -8.53 34.65 24.29
C ILE A 552 -9.05 34.81 25.73
N ALA A 553 -9.37 36.03 26.16
CA ALA A 553 -9.94 36.30 27.48
C ALA A 553 -11.28 35.57 27.68
N ASN A 554 -12.17 35.60 26.69
CA ASN A 554 -13.45 34.86 26.74
C ASN A 554 -13.26 33.35 26.77
N LEU A 555 -12.27 32.81 26.05
CA LEU A 555 -11.95 31.38 26.07
C LEU A 555 -11.31 30.97 27.39
N LYS A 556 -10.43 31.78 27.97
CA LYS A 556 -9.85 31.58 29.31
C LYS A 556 -10.92 31.62 30.40
N ALA A 557 -11.89 32.53 30.29
CA ALA A 557 -13.01 32.60 31.22
C ALA A 557 -13.96 31.38 31.14
N ARG A 558 -14.00 30.68 30.00
CA ARG A 558 -14.90 29.53 29.76
C ARG A 558 -14.24 28.17 29.90
N ASN A 559 -12.94 28.07 29.68
CA ASN A 559 -12.17 26.85 29.79
C ASN A 559 -11.17 26.98 30.95
N SER A 560 -11.31 26.12 31.96
CA SER A 560 -10.34 25.96 33.06
C SER A 560 -9.04 25.23 32.62
N GLY A 561 -8.75 25.20 31.31
CA GLY A 561 -7.61 24.49 30.73
C GLY A 561 -6.38 25.39 30.60
N ASN A 562 -5.21 24.79 30.39
CA ASN A 562 -3.97 25.53 30.20
C ASN A 562 -3.98 26.31 28.87
N ASP A 563 -3.09 27.31 28.74
CA ASP A 563 -2.99 28.15 27.53
C ASP A 563 -2.77 27.34 26.25
N THR A 564 -2.12 26.17 26.35
CA THR A 564 -1.85 25.27 25.23
C THR A 564 -3.15 24.70 24.63
N ASP A 565 -4.15 24.37 25.45
CA ASP A 565 -5.45 23.87 24.98
C ASP A 565 -6.26 24.93 24.22
N ILE A 566 -6.19 26.19 24.68
CA ILE A 566 -6.87 27.32 24.03
C ILE A 566 -6.30 27.54 22.63
N TRP A 567 -4.97 27.49 22.49
CA TRP A 567 -4.32 27.64 21.19
C TRP A 567 -4.61 26.49 20.24
N LYS A 568 -4.68 25.26 20.74
CA LYS A 568 -5.09 24.09 19.95
C LYS A 568 -6.49 24.28 19.37
N ILE A 569 -7.43 24.75 20.20
CA ILE A 569 -8.81 25.03 19.81
C ILE A 569 -8.89 26.14 18.73
N ILE A 570 -8.12 27.21 18.87
CA ILE A 570 -8.05 28.31 17.88
C ILE A 570 -7.48 27.81 16.55
N VAL A 571 -6.36 27.08 16.58
CA VAL A 571 -5.67 26.58 15.37
C VAL A 571 -6.52 25.56 14.61
N ASP A 572 -7.13 24.60 15.31
CA ASP A 572 -7.98 23.58 14.70
C ASP A 572 -9.19 24.19 13.98
N ARG A 573 -9.74 25.27 14.54
CA ARG A 573 -10.88 26.00 13.96
C ARG A 573 -10.49 26.79 12.72
N ILE A 574 -9.34 27.49 12.73
CA ILE A 574 -8.79 28.18 11.56
C ILE A 574 -8.58 27.18 10.41
N HIS A 575 -8.02 26.00 10.70
CA HIS A 575 -7.86 24.95 9.69
C HIS A 575 -9.19 24.39 9.18
N ALA A 576 -10.18 24.20 10.06
CA ALA A 576 -11.52 23.76 9.65
C ALA A 576 -12.19 24.74 8.69
N GLU A 577 -12.09 26.04 8.96
CA GLU A 577 -12.68 27.07 8.10
C GLU A 577 -11.93 27.24 6.77
N ARG A 578 -10.59 27.18 6.79
CA ARG A 578 -9.79 27.15 5.54
C ARG A 578 -10.20 25.98 4.65
N ARG A 579 -10.43 24.79 5.23
CA ARG A 579 -10.93 23.61 4.51
C ARG A 579 -12.35 23.82 3.96
N ARG A 580 -13.24 24.48 4.71
CA ARG A 580 -14.61 24.80 4.25
C ARG A 580 -14.59 25.72 3.03
N ARG A 581 -13.77 26.77 3.05
CA ARG A 581 -13.68 27.73 1.94
C ARG A 581 -12.97 27.19 0.70
N LEU A 582 -11.94 26.35 0.87
CA LEU A 582 -11.33 25.63 -0.25
C LEU A 582 -12.33 24.69 -0.95
N ARG A 583 -13.40 24.25 -0.28
CA ARG A 583 -14.51 23.51 -0.91
C ARG A 583 -15.48 24.43 -1.64
N ILE A 584 -15.74 25.64 -1.14
CA ILE A 584 -16.62 26.64 -1.76
C ILE A 584 -15.96 27.27 -3.01
N ASN A 585 -14.65 27.55 -2.99
CA ASN A 585 -13.97 28.12 -4.16
C ASN A 585 -13.64 27.07 -5.24
N LYS A 586 -13.74 25.77 -4.91
CA LYS A 586 -13.64 24.67 -5.88
C LYS A 586 -15.00 24.28 -6.48
N SER A 587 -16.10 24.73 -5.89
CA SER A 587 -17.46 24.44 -6.34
C SER A 587 -17.92 25.43 -7.37
#